data_AF-A0A2E7QMK3-F1
#
_entry.id   AF-A0A2E7QMK3-F1
#
_cell.length_a   1.000
_cell.length_b   1.000
_cell.length_c   1.000
_cell.angle_alpha   90.00
_cell.angle_beta   90.00
_cell.angle_gamma   90.00
#
_symmetry.space_group_name_H-M   'P 1'
#
loop_
_entity.id
_entity.type
_entity.pdbx_description
1 polymer ?
#
loop_
_entity_poly.entity_id
_entity_poly.type
_entity_poly.pdbx_seq_one_letter_code
_entity_poly.pdbx_strand_id
1 'polypeptide(L)' 'MTERRGLGYFLGWWFFRIFTGLYHRRQVFNEERVPRNGGVIIAANHLSYIDPPLIGCSTRRVIHYL' A
#
# COMPACT_ATOMS: atom_id res chain seq x y z
N MET A 1 -12.98 13.12 2.52
CA MET A 1 -11.75 13.58 3.19
C MET A 1 -10.59 13.35 2.24
N THR A 2 -10.22 14.37 1.46
CA THR A 2 -9.06 14.30 0.57
C THR A 2 -7.86 14.72 1.41
N GLU A 3 -7.18 13.75 2.05
CA GLU A 3 -5.90 14.03 2.68
C GLU A 3 -4.96 14.66 1.65
N ARG A 4 -4.42 15.84 1.95
CA ARG A 4 -3.33 16.43 1.17
C ARG A 4 -2.11 15.55 1.35
N ARG A 5 -1.86 14.69 0.37
CA ARG A 5 -0.67 13.83 0.30
C ARG A 5 0.57 14.73 0.26
N GLY A 6 1.39 14.70 1.30
CA GLY A 6 2.67 15.41 1.32
C GLY A 6 3.66 14.80 0.32
N LEU A 7 4.58 15.61 -0.20
CA LEU A 7 5.61 15.16 -1.15
C LEU A 7 6.40 13.95 -0.61
N GLY A 8 6.72 13.96 0.69
CA GLY A 8 7.42 12.86 1.37
C GLY A 8 6.66 11.53 1.32
N TYR A 9 5.32 11.54 1.46
CA TYR A 9 4.51 10.33 1.35
C TYR A 9 4.62 9.73 -0.06
N PHE A 10 4.54 10.57 -1.10
CA PHE A 10 4.63 10.10 -2.48
C PHE A 10 6.02 9.54 -2.82
N LEU A 11 7.08 10.21 -2.34
CA LEU A 11 8.45 9.75 -2.49
C LEU A 11 8.67 8.39 -1.79
N GLY A 12 8.21 8.27 -0.54
CA GLY A 12 8.27 7.01 0.21
C GLY A 12 7.47 5.90 -0.48
N TRP A 13 6.27 6.21 -0.96
CA TRP A 13 5.42 5.26 -1.68
C TRP A 13 6.10 4.72 -2.95
N TRP A 14 6.72 5.59 -3.75
CA TRP A 14 7.49 5.17 -4.93
C TRP A 14 8.73 4.36 -4.56
N PHE A 15 9.48 4.81 -3.57
CA PHE A 15 10.66 4.09 -3.08
C PHE A 15 10.31 2.66 -2.67
N PHE A 16 9.31 2.48 -1.80
CA PHE A 16 8.89 1.15 -1.36
C PHE A 16 8.25 0.32 -2.48
N ARG A 17 7.54 0.96 -3.41
CA ARG A 17 6.99 0.27 -4.59
C ARG A 17 8.08 -0.34 -5.46
N ILE A 18 9.15 0.41 -5.72
CA ILE A 18 10.29 -0.07 -6.50
C ILE A 18 11.07 -1.13 -5.72
N PHE A 19 11.37 -0.84 -4.44
CA PHE A 19 12.10 -1.75 -3.57
C PHE A 19 11.39 -3.12 -3.47
N THR A 20 10.10 -3.14 -3.13
CA THR A 20 9.34 -4.40 -3.01
C THR A 20 9.15 -5.11 -4.36
N GLY A 21 9.08 -4.36 -5.46
CA GLY A 21 9.07 -4.92 -6.81
C GLY A 21 10.36 -5.65 -7.17
N LEU A 22 11.52 -5.08 -6.84
CA LEU A 22 12.84 -5.64 -7.19
C LEU A 22 13.28 -6.75 -6.23
N TYR A 23 13.19 -6.52 -4.93
CA TYR A 23 13.71 -7.45 -3.92
C TYR A 23 12.72 -8.57 -3.56
N HIS A 24 11.45 -8.23 -3.39
CA HIS A 24 10.41 -9.18 -3.00
C HIS A 24 9.61 -9.73 -4.19
N ARG A 25 9.95 -9.32 -5.43
CA ARG A 25 9.24 -9.72 -6.65
C ARG A 25 7.72 -9.58 -6.50
N ARG A 26 7.29 -8.48 -5.88
CA ARG A 26 5.91 -8.25 -5.50
C ARG A 26 4.95 -8.44 -6.68
N GLN A 27 3.94 -9.29 -6.49
CA GLN A 27 2.84 -9.50 -7.42
C GLN A 27 1.54 -9.04 -6.77
N VAL A 28 0.74 -8.25 -7.50
CA VAL A 28 -0.56 -7.76 -7.03
C VAL A 28 -1.62 -8.35 -7.95
N PHE A 29 -2.54 -9.12 -7.36
CA PHE A 29 -3.63 -9.76 -8.08
C PHE A 29 -4.95 -9.08 -7.71
N ASN A 30 -5.83 -8.92 -8.69
CA ASN A 30 -7.17 -8.38 -8.49
C ASN A 30 -7.21 -7.00 -7.80
N GLU A 31 -6.30 -6.09 -8.18
CA GLU A 31 -6.22 -4.73 -7.61
C GLU A 31 -7.56 -3.98 -7.71
N GLU A 32 -8.34 -4.27 -8.75
CA GLU A 32 -9.65 -3.69 -9.02
C GLU A 32 -10.74 -4.04 -8.00
N ARG A 33 -10.56 -5.12 -7.23
CA ARG A 33 -11.53 -5.53 -6.19
C ARG A 33 -11.52 -4.62 -4.97
N VAL A 34 -10.46 -3.83 -4.78
CA VAL A 34 -10.40 -2.86 -3.68
C VAL A 34 -11.32 -1.69 -4.01
N PRO A 35 -12.41 -1.45 -3.23
CA PRO A 35 -13.35 -0.38 -3.52
C PRO A 35 -12.64 0.97 -3.54
N ARG A 36 -12.87 1.79 -4.58
CA ARG A 36 -12.28 3.14 -4.66
C ARG A 36 -12.89 4.11 -3.65
N ASN A 37 -14.15 3.89 -3.30
CA ASN A 37 -14.94 4.72 -2.39
C ASN A 37 -15.50 3.85 -1.27
N GLY A 38 -15.80 4.48 -0.13
CA GLY A 38 -16.33 3.79 1.05
C GLY A 38 -15.25 3.18 1.96
N GLY A 39 -15.70 2.72 3.13
CA GLY A 39 -14.87 2.05 4.13
C GLY A 39 -14.43 0.67 3.63
N VAL A 40 -13.17 0.33 3.87
CA VAL A 40 -12.63 -1.00 3.62
C VAL A 40 -11.69 -1.35 4.77
N ILE A 41 -11.72 -2.60 5.19
CA ILE A 41 -10.71 -3.17 6.09
C ILE A 41 -9.85 -4.10 5.24
N ILE A 42 -8.55 -3.83 5.21
CA ILE A 42 -7.58 -4.71 4.55
C ILE A 42 -6.98 -5.58 5.65
N ALA A 43 -7.36 -6.85 5.66
CA ALA A 43 -6.76 -7.85 6.53
C ALA A 43 -5.59 -8.50 5.79
N ALA A 44 -4.40 -8.45 6.39
CA ALA A 44 -3.21 -9.08 5.85
C ALA A 44 -2.66 -10.10 6.84
N ASN A 45 -2.12 -11.19 6.33
CA ASN A 45 -1.34 -12.12 7.15
C ASN A 45 -0.09 -11.39 7.63
N HIS A 46 0.20 -11.44 8.94
CA HIS A 46 1.39 -10.81 9.49
C HIS A 46 2.56 -11.78 9.48
N LEU A 47 3.47 -11.58 8.54
CA LEU A 47 4.70 -12.37 8.41
C LEU A 47 5.92 -11.57 8.85
N SER A 48 5.93 -10.25 8.65
CA SER A 48 7.14 -9.44 8.88
C SER A 48 6.86 -7.95 9.07
N TYR A 49 7.87 -7.22 9.55
CA TYR A 49 7.79 -5.76 9.66
C TYR A 49 7.73 -5.03 8.31
N ILE A 50 7.97 -5.71 7.18
CA ILE A 50 7.84 -5.11 5.85
C ILE A 50 6.38 -5.10 5.35
N ASP A 51 5.46 -5.74 6.06
CA ASP A 51 4.08 -5.88 5.63
C ASP A 51 3.39 -4.50 5.46
N PRO A 52 3.52 -3.53 6.39
CA PRO A 52 2.89 -2.21 6.21
C PRO A 52 3.35 -1.44 4.95
N PRO A 53 4.66 -1.26 4.65
CA PRO A 53 5.05 -0.62 3.41
C PRO A 53 4.67 -1.44 2.18
N LEU A 54 4.73 -2.78 2.24
CA LEU A 54 4.36 -3.67 1.13
C LEU A 54 2.87 -3.54 0.77
N ILE A 55 1.98 -3.60 1.75
CA ILE A 55 0.53 -3.48 1.56
C ILE A 55 0.18 -2.05 1.11
N GLY A 56 0.76 -1.03 1.75
CA GLY A 56 0.54 0.38 1.43
C GLY A 56 0.92 0.73 -0.02
N CYS A 57 2.04 0.21 -0.52
CA CYS A 57 2.45 0.44 -1.90
C CYS A 57 1.75 -0.45 -2.95
N SER A 58 0.99 -1.47 -2.50
CA SER A 58 0.24 -2.40 -3.34
C SER A 58 -1.18 -1.94 -3.67
N THR A 59 -1.67 -0.90 -2.98
CA THR A 59 -2.98 -0.28 -3.24
C THR A 59 -2.84 1.15 -3.77
N ARG A 60 -3.90 1.65 -4.41
CA ARG A 60 -4.01 3.05 -4.86
C ARG A 60 -4.57 3.98 -3.77
N ARG A 61 -5.02 3.39 -2.66
CA ARG A 61 -5.60 4.10 -1.51
C ARG A 61 -4.54 4.36 -0.44
N VAL A 62 -4.73 5.43 0.33
CA VAL A 62 -4.01 5.57 1.60
C VAL A 62 -4.62 4.56 2.57
N ILE A 63 -3.75 3.84 3.28
CA ILE A 63 -4.13 2.89 4.32
C ILE A 63 -3.71 3.50 5.65
N HIS A 64 -4.59 3.42 6.63
CA HIS A 64 -4.28 3.72 8.01
C HIS A 64 -4.14 2.39 8.75
N TYR A 65 -3.04 2.23 9.47
CA TYR A 65 -2.77 1.06 10.31
C TYR A 65 -3.28 1.34 11.72
N LEU A 66 -3.69 0.27 12.41
CA LEU A 66 -4.06 0.27 13.82
C LEU A 66 -2.86 -0.17 14.67
#